data_AF-A0A3A6RDJ7-F1
#
_entry.id   AF-A0A3A6RDJ7-F1
#
_cell.length_a   1.000
_cell.length_b   1.000
_cell.length_c   1.000
_cell.angle_alpha   90.00
_cell.angle_beta   90.00
_cell.angle_gamma   90.00
#
_symmetry.space_group_name_H-M   'P 1'
#
loop_
_entity.id
_entity.type
_entity.pdbx_description
1 polymer ?
#
loop_
_entity_poly.entity_id
_entity_poly.type
_entity_poly.pdbx_seq_one_letter_code
_entity_poly.pdbx_strand_id
1 'polypeptide(L)'
;MLRTFLMLAAFFGFTGVALGAFAAHGLKNRLTPEYLAIFHTGVLYQLIHALAIFGVAILATQIQGRLVSYAGIAFTLGILLFSGSLYLLTLTGVSKLGIITPIGGLCFLIGWFILGWTAWRLGVGTL
;
A
#
# COMPACT_ATOMS: atom_id res chain seq x y z
N MET A 1 10.07 -12.56 -9.92
CA MET A 1 9.03 -11.92 -9.08
C MET A 1 9.58 -11.38 -7.78
N LEU A 2 10.36 -12.19 -7.03
CA LEU A 2 11.04 -11.76 -5.79
C LEU A 2 11.71 -10.39 -5.92
N ARG A 3 12.66 -10.23 -6.86
CA ARG A 3 13.39 -8.97 -7.06
C ARG A 3 12.47 -7.76 -7.21
N THR A 4 11.45 -7.86 -8.07
CA THR A 4 10.53 -6.76 -8.35
C THR A 4 9.74 -6.36 -7.11
N PHE A 5 9.11 -7.31 -6.42
CA PHE A 5 8.33 -6.99 -5.22
C PHE A 5 9.20 -6.56 -4.05
N LEU A 6 10.39 -7.11 -3.90
CA LEU A 6 11.34 -6.65 -2.89
C LEU A 6 11.77 -5.20 -3.14
N MET A 7 12.05 -4.83 -4.39
CA MET A 7 12.35 -3.45 -4.76
C MET A 7 11.18 -2.51 -4.49
N LEU A 8 9.94 -2.91 -4.82
CA LEU A 8 8.75 -2.11 -4.54
C LEU A 8 8.50 -1.95 -3.04
N ALA A 9 8.63 -3.02 -2.26
CA ALA A 9 8.51 -2.97 -0.80
C ALA A 9 9.56 -2.03 -0.18
N ALA A 10 10.82 -2.14 -0.62
CA ALA A 10 11.89 -1.25 -0.17
C ALA A 10 11.60 0.21 -0.54
N PHE A 11 11.17 0.47 -1.77
CA PHE A 11 10.83 1.81 -2.23
C PHE A 11 9.67 2.44 -1.44
N PHE A 12 8.56 1.73 -1.29
CA PHE A 12 7.41 2.24 -0.54
C PHE A 12 7.65 2.30 0.96
N GLY A 13 8.44 1.38 1.53
CA GLY A 13 8.87 1.45 2.93
C GLY A 13 9.75 2.67 3.17
N PHE A 14 10.77 2.87 2.35
CA PHE A 14 11.67 4.02 2.42
C PHE A 14 10.92 5.35 2.32
N THR A 15 10.12 5.52 1.26
CA THR A 15 9.35 6.75 1.05
C THR A 15 8.27 6.94 2.11
N GLY A 16 7.68 5.87 2.63
CA GLY A 16 6.67 5.96 3.70
C GLY A 16 7.26 6.48 5.00
N VAL A 17 8.45 6.00 5.38
CA VAL A 17 9.18 6.52 6.56
C VAL A 17 9.56 7.98 6.34
N ALA A 18 10.09 8.33 5.16
CA ALA A 18 10.47 9.70 4.84
C ALA A 18 9.27 10.67 4.90
N LEU A 19 8.13 10.31 4.29
CA LEU A 19 6.91 11.09 4.30
C LEU A 19 6.30 11.20 5.71
N GLY A 20 6.36 10.12 6.51
CA GLY A 20 5.92 10.14 7.90
C GLY A 20 6.73 11.11 8.77
N ALA A 21 8.06 11.10 8.63
CA ALA A 21 8.95 12.03 9.32
C ALA A 21 8.69 13.48 8.86
N PHE A 22 8.54 13.68 7.54
CA PHE A 22 8.23 14.98 6.95
C PHE A 22 6.88 15.53 7.43
N ALA A 23 5.86 14.69 7.56
CA ALA A 23 4.57 15.12 8.12
C ALA A 23 4.72 15.60 9.57
N ALA A 24 5.38 14.79 10.42
CA ALA A 24 5.51 15.05 11.84
C ALA A 24 6.36 16.30 12.17
N HIS A 25 7.35 16.64 11.33
CA HIS A 25 8.29 17.73 11.60
C HIS A 25 8.16 18.90 10.63
N GLY A 26 7.99 18.62 9.33
CA GLY A 26 7.97 19.63 8.26
C GLY A 26 6.58 20.21 7.96
N LEU A 27 5.51 19.41 8.12
CA LEU A 27 4.13 19.83 7.78
C LEU A 27 3.27 20.19 8.99
N LYS A 28 3.67 19.82 10.21
CA LYS A 28 2.87 19.99 11.45
C LYS A 28 2.31 21.41 11.63
N ASN A 29 3.09 22.43 11.29
CA ASN A 29 2.69 23.84 11.43
C ASN A 29 2.22 24.48 10.11
N ARG A 30 2.14 23.70 9.02
CA ARG A 30 1.75 24.17 7.68
C ARG A 30 0.39 23.66 7.24
N LEU A 31 -0.02 22.49 7.72
CA LEU A 31 -1.32 21.91 7.46
C LEU A 31 -2.27 22.11 8.64
N THR A 32 -3.57 22.15 8.37
CA THR A 32 -4.57 22.05 9.44
C THR A 32 -4.46 20.69 10.14
N PRO A 33 -4.91 20.56 11.40
CA PRO A 33 -4.90 19.28 12.11
C PRO A 33 -5.61 18.16 11.32
N GLU A 34 -6.71 18.49 10.64
CA GLU A 34 -7.45 17.57 9.77
C GLU A 34 -6.59 17.07 8.59
N TYR A 35 -5.95 17.97 7.85
CA TYR A 35 -5.12 17.59 6.70
C TYR A 35 -3.88 16.83 7.13
N LEU A 36 -3.31 17.16 8.29
CA LEU A 36 -2.20 16.41 8.86
C LEU A 36 -2.62 14.97 9.21
N ALA A 37 -3.81 14.79 9.79
CA ALA A 37 -4.35 13.45 10.08
C ALA A 37 -4.63 12.64 8.80
N ILE A 38 -5.14 13.29 7.75
CA ILE A 38 -5.34 12.65 6.43
C ILE A 38 -3.98 12.23 5.82
N PHE A 39 -2.97 13.09 5.89
CA PHE A 39 -1.62 12.76 5.41
C PHE A 39 -1.05 11.56 6.16
N HIS A 40 -1.17 11.53 7.49
CA HIS A 40 -0.73 10.40 8.31
C HIS A 40 -1.50 9.11 8.00
N THR A 41 -2.78 9.19 7.65
CA THR A 41 -3.55 8.04 7.14
C THR A 41 -2.93 7.49 5.86
N GLY A 42 -2.56 8.35 4.91
CA GLY A 42 -1.83 7.96 3.70
C GLY A 42 -0.53 7.21 4.02
N VAL A 43 0.27 7.74 4.96
CA VAL A 43 1.53 7.14 5.41
C VAL A 43 1.31 5.77 6.03
N LEU A 44 0.33 5.64 6.92
CA LEU A 44 0.00 4.38 7.60
C LEU A 44 -0.35 3.30 6.58
N TYR A 45 -1.27 3.59 5.66
CA TYR A 45 -1.67 2.63 4.63
C TYR A 45 -0.52 2.29 3.68
N GLN A 46 0.35 3.24 3.34
CA GLN A 46 1.54 2.97 2.53
C GLN A 46 2.49 1.98 3.23
N LEU A 47 2.79 2.22 4.51
CA LEU A 47 3.73 1.38 5.26
C LEU A 47 3.19 -0.03 5.50
N ILE A 48 1.91 -0.15 5.87
CA ILE A 48 1.25 -1.46 6.04
C ILE A 48 1.34 -2.28 4.74
N HIS A 49 1.03 -1.66 3.61
CA HIS A 49 1.01 -2.38 2.33
C HIS A 49 2.41 -2.55 1.72
N ALA A 50 3.41 -1.72 2.10
CA ALA A 50 4.81 -2.00 1.79
C ALA A 50 5.27 -3.30 2.47
N LEU A 51 4.90 -3.52 3.74
CA LEU A 51 5.14 -4.79 4.43
C LEU A 51 4.37 -5.95 3.81
N ALA A 52 3.13 -5.73 3.35
CA ALA A 52 2.38 -6.74 2.62
C ALA A 52 3.08 -7.14 1.30
N ILE A 53 3.61 -6.17 0.54
CA ILE A 53 4.41 -6.43 -0.67
C ILE A 53 5.71 -7.17 -0.32
N PHE A 54 6.35 -6.86 0.80
CA PHE A 54 7.51 -7.62 1.28
C PHE A 54 7.14 -9.09 1.56
N GLY A 55 6.01 -9.33 2.23
CA GLY A 55 5.47 -10.67 2.43
C GLY A 55 5.16 -11.40 1.12
N VAL A 56 4.57 -10.70 0.13
CA VAL A 56 4.37 -11.22 -1.24
C VAL A 56 5.69 -11.62 -1.90
N ALA A 57 6.75 -10.82 -1.72
CA ALA A 57 8.06 -11.11 -2.27
C ALA A 57 8.62 -12.44 -1.73
N ILE A 58 8.48 -12.67 -0.42
CA ILE A 58 8.87 -13.93 0.25
C ILE A 58 7.99 -15.09 -0.21
N LEU A 59 6.66 -14.94 -0.19
CA LEU A 59 5.71 -15.98 -0.60
C LEU A 59 5.94 -16.41 -2.06
N ALA A 60 6.32 -15.49 -2.94
CA ALA A 60 6.63 -15.78 -4.33
C ALA A 60 7.86 -16.69 -4.53
N THR A 61 8.66 -16.94 -3.47
CA THR A 61 9.74 -17.93 -3.49
C THR A 61 9.27 -19.35 -3.18
N GLN A 62 8.13 -19.47 -2.49
CA GLN A 62 7.59 -20.74 -2.00
C GLN A 62 6.41 -21.23 -2.85
N ILE A 63 5.58 -20.29 -3.32
CA ILE A 63 4.34 -20.57 -4.02
C ILE A 63 4.50 -20.19 -5.49
N GLN A 64 4.38 -21.17 -6.37
CA GLN A 64 4.35 -20.94 -7.81
C GLN A 64 2.95 -20.56 -8.28
N GLY A 65 2.85 -19.61 -9.21
CA GLY A 65 1.59 -19.17 -9.81
C GLY A 65 1.41 -17.66 -9.87
N ARG A 66 0.35 -17.22 -10.56
CA ARG A 66 0.08 -15.80 -10.82
C ARG A 66 -0.68 -15.07 -9.70
N LEU A 67 -1.36 -15.82 -8.81
CA LEU A 67 -2.19 -15.22 -7.76
C LEU A 67 -1.37 -14.35 -6.80
N VAL A 68 -0.23 -14.85 -6.32
CA VAL A 68 0.68 -14.09 -5.44
C VAL A 68 1.17 -12.81 -6.14
N SER A 69 1.43 -12.87 -7.44
CA SER A 69 1.80 -11.70 -8.25
C SER A 69 0.69 -10.67 -8.32
N TYR A 70 -0.56 -11.10 -8.54
CA TYR A 70 -1.72 -10.22 -8.59
C TYR A 70 -1.98 -9.54 -7.25
N ALA A 71 -1.75 -10.22 -6.11
CA ALA A 71 -1.80 -9.59 -4.80
C ALA A 71 -0.77 -8.45 -4.67
N GLY A 72 0.49 -8.69 -5.05
CA GLY A 72 1.54 -7.67 -5.02
C GLY A 72 1.26 -6.47 -5.93
N ILE A 73 0.70 -6.71 -7.12
CA ILE A 73 0.27 -5.65 -8.04
C ILE A 73 -0.89 -4.86 -7.44
N ALA A 74 -1.89 -5.52 -6.86
CA ALA A 74 -3.04 -4.88 -6.24
C ALA A 74 -2.62 -3.99 -5.06
N PHE A 75 -1.71 -4.45 -4.19
CA PHE A 75 -1.14 -3.60 -3.14
C PHE A 75 -0.37 -2.41 -3.69
N THR A 76 0.44 -2.61 -4.73
CA THR A 76 1.20 -1.53 -5.37
C THR A 76 0.28 -0.44 -5.92
N LEU A 77 -0.76 -0.84 -6.67
CA LEU A 77 -1.77 0.09 -7.20
C LEU A 77 -2.56 0.77 -6.07
N GLY A 78 -2.87 0.02 -5.01
CA GLY A 78 -3.51 0.56 -3.81
C GLY A 78 -2.68 1.67 -3.17
N ILE A 79 -1.36 1.50 -3.01
CA ILE A 79 -0.48 2.54 -2.44
C ILE A 79 -0.51 3.80 -3.33
N LEU A 80 -0.38 3.64 -4.65
CA LEU A 80 -0.35 4.77 -5.57
C LEU A 80 -1.68 5.54 -5.58
N LEU A 81 -2.81 4.82 -5.60
CA LEU A 81 -4.14 5.42 -5.71
C LEU A 81 -4.68 5.90 -4.36
N PHE A 82 -4.48 5.16 -3.28
CA PHE A 82 -4.99 5.52 -1.95
C PHE A 82 -4.05 6.49 -1.24
N SER A 83 -2.79 6.09 -1.00
CA SER A 83 -1.86 6.95 -0.25
C SER A 83 -1.45 8.15 -1.08
N GLY A 84 -1.16 7.95 -2.37
CA GLY A 84 -0.79 9.03 -3.29
C GLY A 84 -1.87 10.12 -3.40
N SER A 85 -3.16 9.74 -3.52
CA SER A 85 -4.24 10.73 -3.59
C SER A 85 -4.38 11.53 -2.30
N LEU A 86 -4.21 10.92 -1.12
CA LEU A 86 -4.28 11.61 0.17
C LEU A 86 -3.12 12.60 0.35
N TYR A 87 -1.91 12.24 -0.09
CA TYR A 87 -0.78 13.18 -0.08
C TYR A 87 -1.03 14.36 -1.02
N LEU A 88 -1.49 14.10 -2.24
CA LEU A 88 -1.77 15.18 -3.19
C LEU A 88 -2.92 16.06 -2.70
N LEU A 89 -3.99 15.47 -2.15
CA LEU A 89 -5.13 16.21 -1.60
C LEU A 89 -4.69 17.18 -0.50
N THR A 90 -3.87 16.70 0.43
CA THR A 90 -3.44 17.50 1.60
C THR A 90 -2.39 18.56 1.24
N LEU A 91 -1.54 18.31 0.23
CA LEU A 91 -0.54 19.26 -0.22
C LEU A 91 -1.08 20.31 -1.20
N THR A 92 -2.12 19.98 -1.98
CA THR A 92 -2.67 20.88 -3.01
C THR A 92 -4.00 21.51 -2.63
N GLY A 93 -4.72 20.95 -1.65
CA GLY A 93 -6.08 21.35 -1.29
C GLY A 93 -7.17 20.92 -2.30
N VAL A 94 -6.82 20.17 -3.35
CA VAL A 94 -7.79 19.76 -4.38
C VAL A 94 -8.65 18.59 -3.87
N SER A 95 -9.83 18.92 -3.34
CA SER A 95 -10.77 17.95 -2.74
C SER A 95 -11.23 16.83 -3.69
N LYS A 96 -11.30 17.10 -5.01
CA LYS A 96 -11.68 16.11 -6.03
C LYS A 96 -10.76 14.89 -6.06
N LEU A 97 -9.50 15.02 -5.61
CA LEU A 97 -8.57 13.89 -5.52
C LEU A 97 -9.05 12.81 -4.54
N GLY A 98 -9.90 13.17 -3.57
CA GLY A 98 -10.49 12.23 -2.62
C GLY A 98 -11.33 11.13 -3.26
N ILE A 99 -11.85 11.34 -4.48
CA ILE A 99 -12.63 10.32 -5.21
C ILE A 99 -11.78 9.14 -5.69
N ILE A 100 -10.46 9.31 -5.78
CA ILE A 100 -9.52 8.26 -6.19
C ILE A 100 -9.24 7.31 -5.02
N THR A 101 -9.29 7.82 -3.78
CA THR A 101 -8.94 7.06 -2.57
C THR A 101 -9.75 5.75 -2.43
N PRO A 102 -11.08 5.72 -2.62
CA PRO A 102 -11.86 4.47 -2.55
C PRO A 102 -11.41 3.41 -3.56
N ILE A 103 -10.95 3.80 -4.75
CA ILE A 103 -10.45 2.88 -5.78
C ILE A 103 -9.17 2.19 -5.28
N GLY A 104 -8.25 2.96 -4.69
CA GLY A 104 -7.06 2.39 -4.05
C GLY A 104 -7.40 1.48 -2.87
N GLY A 105 -8.43 1.83 -2.09
CA GLY A 105 -8.95 0.99 -1.01
C GLY A 105 -9.46 -0.36 -1.51
N LEU A 106 -10.18 -0.36 -2.64
CA LEU A 106 -10.61 -1.59 -3.30
C LEU A 106 -9.42 -2.44 -3.78
N CYS A 107 -8.36 -1.82 -4.31
CA CYS A 107 -7.14 -2.53 -4.67
C CYS A 107 -6.50 -3.22 -3.45
N PHE A 108 -6.46 -2.55 -2.29
CA PHE A 108 -5.98 -3.19 -1.05
C PHE A 108 -6.83 -4.39 -0.63
N LEU A 109 -8.17 -4.24 -0.66
CA LEU A 109 -9.09 -5.34 -0.35
C LEU A 109 -8.87 -6.54 -1.27
N ILE A 110 -8.73 -6.29 -2.58
CA ILE A 110 -8.43 -7.33 -3.59
C ILE A 110 -7.10 -8.02 -3.27
N GLY A 111 -6.05 -7.26 -2.94
CA GLY A 111 -4.75 -7.83 -2.61
C GLY A 111 -4.80 -8.78 -1.41
N TRP A 112 -5.46 -8.36 -0.32
CA TRP A 112 -5.64 -9.20 0.87
C TRP A 112 -6.53 -10.40 0.60
N PHE A 113 -7.61 -10.22 -0.16
CA PHE A 113 -8.49 -11.32 -0.57
C PHE A 113 -7.73 -12.38 -1.37
N ILE A 114 -6.91 -11.98 -2.33
CA ILE A 114 -6.10 -12.92 -3.14
C ILE A 114 -5.11 -13.69 -2.26
N LEU A 115 -4.49 -13.06 -1.25
CA LEU A 115 -3.63 -13.77 -0.30
C LEU A 115 -4.42 -14.81 0.51
N GLY A 116 -5.58 -14.43 1.06
CA GLY A 116 -6.46 -15.35 1.80
C GLY A 116 -6.94 -16.52 0.93
N TRP A 117 -7.33 -16.23 -0.32
CA TRP A 117 -7.71 -17.25 -1.30
C TRP A 117 -6.56 -18.18 -1.66
N THR A 118 -5.36 -17.63 -1.84
CA THR A 118 -4.15 -18.42 -2.12
C THR A 118 -3.86 -19.37 -0.95
N ALA A 119 -3.94 -18.88 0.28
CA ALA A 119 -3.75 -19.70 1.48
C ALA A 119 -4.80 -20.82 1.59
N TRP A 120 -6.07 -20.53 1.32
CA TRP A 120 -7.12 -21.55 1.33
C TRP A 120 -6.83 -22.67 0.33
N ARG A 121 -6.38 -22.33 -0.89
CA ARG A 121 -6.04 -23.32 -1.92
C ARG A 121 -4.85 -24.21 -1.56
N LEU A 122 -3.92 -23.74 -0.75
CA LEU A 122 -2.82 -24.58 -0.28
C LEU A 122 -3.31 -25.73 0.61
N GLY A 123 -4.33 -25.50 1.44
CA GLY A 123 -4.88 -26.53 2.32
C GLY A 123 -5.82 -27.53 1.65
N VAL A 124 -6.38 -27.18 0.49
CA VAL A 124 -7.35 -28.04 -0.24
C VAL A 124 -6.65 -29.01 -1.21
N GLY A 125 -5.38 -28.76 -1.56
CA GLY A 125 -4.61 -29.58 -2.52
C GLY A 125 -3.68 -30.64 -1.91
N THR A 126 -3.71 -30.84 -0.59
CA THR A 126 -2.80 -31.73 0.15
C THR A 126 -3.52 -32.82 0.96
N LEU A 127 -4.74 -33.21 0.59
CA LEU A 127 -5.43 -34.40 1.09
C LEU A 127 -5.84 -35.31 -0.07
#